data_AF-A0A836KUE4-F1
#
_entry.id   AF-A0A836KUE4-F1
#
_cell.length_a   1.000
_cell.length_b   1.000
_cell.length_c   1.000
_cell.angle_alpha   90.00
_cell.angle_beta   90.00
_cell.angle_gamma   90.00
#
_symmetry.space_group_name_H-M   'P 1'
#
loop_
_entity.id
_entity.type
_entity.pdbx_description
1 polymer ?
#
loop_
_entity_poly.entity_id
_entity_poly.type
_entity_poly.pdbx_seq_one_letter_code
_entity_poly.pdbx_strand_id
1 'polypeptide(L)'
;MSRQVDEQKSMRNVAGSGEAEKTSKLRIHDLAALQERMKKLHAEVTQQSEAKEQRARELAAVPVADADVQVVAAALAVTPECARSRLQEKSGDVMAVLRDAVGLPKVRA
;
A
#
# COMPACT_ATOMS: atom_id res chain seq x y z
N MET A 1 64.23 14.89 -26.72
CA MET A 1 62.88 15.04 -27.29
C MET A 1 61.91 14.03 -26.65
N SER A 2 61.72 14.06 -25.31
CA SER A 2 60.93 13.01 -24.62
C SER A 2 59.97 13.52 -23.54
N ARG A 3 60.04 14.80 -23.14
CA ARG A 3 59.18 15.35 -22.07
C ARG A 3 57.74 15.67 -22.54
N GLN A 4 57.56 16.04 -23.81
CA GLN A 4 56.24 16.34 -24.38
C GLN A 4 55.34 15.10 -24.52
N VAL A 5 55.91 13.90 -24.68
CA VAL A 5 55.14 12.66 -24.87
C VAL A 5 54.58 12.16 -23.53
N ASP A 6 55.31 12.35 -22.43
CA ASP A 6 54.85 11.96 -21.09
C ASP A 6 53.75 12.89 -20.57
N GLU A 7 53.83 14.20 -20.86
CA GLU A 7 52.75 15.15 -20.52
C GLU A 7 51.45 14.84 -21.29
N GLN A 8 51.54 14.47 -22.57
CA GLN A 8 50.36 14.07 -23.36
C GLN A 8 49.73 12.75 -22.88
N LYS A 9 50.53 11.78 -22.40
CA LYS A 9 50.00 10.55 -21.80
C LYS A 9 49.35 10.80 -20.44
N SER A 10 49.92 11.72 -19.64
CA SER A 10 49.35 12.10 -18.34
C SER A 10 48.00 12.80 -18.48
N MET A 11 47.86 13.72 -19.44
CA MET A 11 46.58 14.40 -19.70
C MET A 11 45.49 13.46 -20.23
N ARG A 12 45.85 12.38 -20.93
CA ARG A 12 44.89 11.38 -21.43
C ARG A 12 44.26 10.56 -20.31
N ASN A 13 44.96 10.38 -19.20
CA ASN A 13 44.45 9.70 -18.00
C ASN A 13 43.59 10.62 -17.11
N VAL A 14 43.76 11.94 -17.20
CA VAL A 14 42.97 12.91 -16.44
C VAL A 14 41.67 13.29 -17.18
N ALA A 15 41.66 13.27 -18.52
CA ALA A 15 40.54 13.79 -19.32
C ALA A 15 39.45 12.78 -19.70
N GLY A 16 39.62 11.47 -19.45
CA GLY A 16 38.79 10.46 -20.14
C GLY A 16 38.06 9.41 -19.30
N SER A 17 38.52 9.06 -18.10
CA SER A 17 37.94 7.92 -17.34
C SER A 17 37.30 8.30 -16.01
N GLY A 18 37.80 9.35 -15.34
CA GLY A 18 37.36 9.71 -13.99
C GLY A 18 35.91 10.17 -13.90
N GLU A 19 35.40 10.95 -14.86
CA GLU A 19 34.01 11.41 -14.84
C GLU A 19 33.02 10.31 -15.26
N ALA A 20 33.38 9.47 -16.24
CA ALA A 20 32.56 8.32 -16.63
C ALA A 20 32.45 7.28 -15.50
N GLU A 21 33.54 7.02 -14.76
CA GLU A 21 33.52 6.15 -13.59
C GLU A 21 32.74 6.75 -12.42
N LYS A 22 32.89 8.06 -12.14
CA LYS A 22 32.14 8.74 -11.08
C LYS A 22 30.64 8.78 -11.38
N THR A 23 30.25 9.09 -12.61
CA THR A 23 28.84 9.09 -13.05
C THR A 23 28.24 7.68 -13.12
N SER A 24 29.04 6.66 -13.43
CA SER A 24 28.62 5.26 -13.34
C SER A 24 28.39 4.83 -11.88
N LYS A 25 29.33 5.16 -10.98
CA LYS A 25 29.22 4.86 -9.54
C LYS A 25 28.01 5.56 -8.90
N LEU A 26 27.78 6.85 -9.20
CA LEU A 26 26.58 7.58 -8.73
C LEU A 26 25.28 6.89 -9.18
N ARG A 27 25.17 6.50 -10.46
CA ARG A 27 24.01 5.77 -10.97
C ARG A 27 23.82 4.40 -10.32
N ILE A 28 24.90 3.68 -10.00
CA ILE A 28 24.83 2.39 -9.29
C ILE A 28 24.36 2.60 -7.84
N HIS A 29 24.85 3.64 -7.16
CA HIS A 29 24.39 3.97 -5.81
C HIS A 29 22.91 4.35 -5.79
N ASP A 30 22.44 5.11 -6.77
CA ASP A 30 21.01 5.45 -6.92
C ASP A 30 20.16 4.20 -7.19
N LEU A 31 20.65 3.26 -8.01
CA LEU A 31 19.99 1.97 -8.26
C LEU A 31 19.92 1.09 -7.00
N ALA A 32 21.00 1.02 -6.23
CA ALA A 32 21.03 0.25 -4.99
C ALA A 32 20.05 0.84 -3.95
N ALA A 33 20.04 2.17 -3.80
CA ALA A 33 19.11 2.87 -2.92
C ALA A 33 17.65 2.67 -3.36
N LEU A 34 17.38 2.64 -4.67
CA LEU A 34 16.04 2.37 -5.21
C LEU A 34 15.62 0.92 -4.97
N GLN A 35 16.52 -0.05 -5.17
CA GLN A 35 16.25 -1.46 -4.88
C GLN A 35 15.93 -1.70 -3.40
N GLU A 36 16.65 -1.03 -2.49
CA GLU A 36 16.33 -1.10 -1.05
C GLU A 36 14.97 -0.50 -0.73
N ARG A 37 14.62 0.65 -1.33
CA ARG A 37 13.29 1.25 -1.16
C ARG A 37 12.18 0.36 -1.70
N MET A 38 12.39 -0.26 -2.86
CA MET A 38 11.43 -1.21 -3.43
C MET A 38 11.25 -2.44 -2.56
N LYS A 39 12.32 -3.00 -2.00
CA LYS A 39 12.23 -4.12 -1.05
C LYS A 39 11.42 -3.76 0.19
N LYS A 40 11.64 -2.58 0.76
CA LYS A 40 10.85 -2.07 1.91
C LYS A 40 9.39 -1.89 1.53
N LEU A 41 9.12 -1.25 0.40
CA LEU A 41 7.76 -1.04 -0.10
C LEU A 41 7.03 -2.36 -0.34
N HIS A 42 7.70 -3.35 -0.93
CA HIS A 42 7.13 -4.68 -1.10
C HIS A 42 6.78 -5.33 0.23
N ALA A 43 7.68 -5.30 1.22
CA ALA A 43 7.40 -5.84 2.54
C ALA A 43 6.20 -5.15 3.21
N GLU A 44 6.12 -3.82 3.12
CA GLU A 44 4.99 -3.03 3.64
C GLU A 44 3.67 -3.38 2.92
N VAL A 45 3.70 -3.50 1.60
CA VAL A 45 2.52 -3.89 0.80
C VAL A 45 2.06 -5.29 1.16
N THR A 46 2.98 -6.25 1.29
CA THR A 46 2.66 -7.63 1.69
C THR A 46 2.04 -7.67 3.09
N GLN A 47 2.64 -6.97 4.06
CA GLN A 47 2.09 -6.89 5.41
C GLN A 47 0.69 -6.26 5.43
N GLN A 48 0.48 -5.20 4.65
CA GLN A 48 -0.84 -4.58 4.54
C GLN A 48 -1.86 -5.50 3.85
N SER A 49 -1.46 -6.25 2.82
CA SER A 49 -2.37 -7.20 2.16
C SER A 49 -2.79 -8.33 3.10
N GLU A 50 -1.84 -8.88 3.86
CA GLU A 50 -2.12 -9.93 4.85
C GLU A 50 -3.04 -9.40 5.95
N ALA A 51 -2.79 -8.19 6.46
CA ALA A 51 -3.65 -7.58 7.48
C ALA A 51 -5.07 -7.30 6.96
N LYS A 52 -5.22 -6.87 5.69
CA LYS A 52 -6.54 -6.66 5.07
C LYS A 52 -7.27 -7.98 4.88
N GLU A 53 -6.58 -9.01 4.41
CA GLU A 53 -7.17 -10.33 4.22
C GLU A 53 -7.62 -10.94 5.56
N GLN A 54 -6.80 -10.82 6.60
CA GLN A 54 -7.13 -11.29 7.93
C GLN A 54 -8.38 -10.58 8.49
N ARG A 55 -8.47 -9.25 8.34
CA ARG A 55 -9.67 -8.49 8.73
C ARG A 55 -10.91 -8.91 7.93
N ALA A 56 -10.77 -9.15 6.63
CA ALA A 56 -11.88 -9.61 5.81
C ALA A 56 -12.39 -10.99 6.26
N ARG A 57 -11.48 -11.91 6.63
CA ARG A 57 -11.83 -13.22 7.20
C ARG A 57 -12.53 -13.09 8.54
N GLU A 58 -12.05 -12.21 9.42
CA GLU A 58 -12.67 -11.95 10.73
C GLU A 58 -14.09 -11.39 10.59
N LEU A 59 -14.30 -10.43 9.69
CA LEU A 59 -15.63 -9.89 9.39
C LEU A 59 -16.55 -10.94 8.77
N ALA A 60 -16.05 -11.76 7.84
CA ALA A 60 -16.82 -12.83 7.22
C ALA A 60 -17.27 -13.91 8.23
N ALA A 61 -16.51 -14.10 9.32
CA ALA A 61 -16.85 -15.04 10.38
C ALA A 61 -17.97 -14.54 11.31
N VAL A 62 -18.33 -13.25 11.26
CA VAL A 62 -19.44 -12.71 12.05
C VAL A 62 -20.76 -13.27 11.52
N PRO A 63 -21.53 -14.01 12.34
CA PRO A 63 -22.83 -14.52 11.94
C PRO A 63 -23.82 -13.35 11.83
N VAL A 64 -24.57 -13.30 10.72
CA VAL A 64 -25.61 -12.32 10.48
C VAL A 64 -26.87 -13.06 10.04
N ALA A 65 -28.02 -12.69 10.61
CA ALA A 65 -29.30 -13.29 10.23
C ALA A 65 -29.76 -12.78 8.86
N ASP A 66 -30.24 -13.67 7.99
CA ASP A 66 -30.68 -13.29 6.65
C ASP A 66 -31.90 -12.34 6.67
N ALA A 67 -32.73 -12.41 7.71
CA ALA A 67 -33.81 -11.45 7.94
C ALA A 67 -33.29 -10.02 8.11
N ASP A 68 -32.24 -9.84 8.91
CA ASP A 68 -31.61 -8.53 9.13
C ASP A 68 -30.97 -7.99 7.86
N VAL A 69 -30.35 -8.88 7.06
CA VAL A 69 -29.80 -8.53 5.74
C VAL A 69 -30.90 -7.98 4.83
N GLN A 70 -32.06 -8.61 4.78
CA GLN A 70 -33.19 -8.15 3.96
C GLN A 70 -33.73 -6.80 4.43
N VAL A 71 -33.88 -6.60 5.74
CA VAL A 71 -34.34 -5.32 6.31
C VAL A 71 -33.38 -4.19 5.94
N VAL A 72 -32.07 -4.40 6.10
CA VAL A 72 -31.05 -3.38 5.77
C VAL A 72 -30.97 -3.15 4.26
N ALA A 73 -31.04 -4.21 3.44
CA ALA A 73 -31.01 -4.10 1.99
C ALA A 73 -32.19 -3.26 1.47
N ALA A 74 -33.39 -3.54 1.98
CA ALA A 74 -34.59 -2.78 1.62
C ALA A 74 -34.54 -1.34 2.12
N ALA A 75 -34.14 -1.11 3.39
CA ALA A 75 -34.12 0.21 3.99
C ALA A 75 -33.09 1.15 3.34
N LEU A 76 -31.95 0.62 2.91
CA LEU A 76 -30.86 1.40 2.30
C LEU A 76 -30.84 1.34 0.77
N ALA A 77 -31.77 0.60 0.15
CA ALA A 77 -31.80 0.32 -1.29
C ALA A 77 -30.45 -0.18 -1.83
N VAL A 78 -29.82 -1.12 -1.12
CA VAL A 78 -28.53 -1.75 -1.50
C VAL A 78 -28.70 -3.24 -1.77
N THR A 79 -27.70 -3.85 -2.40
CA THR A 79 -27.69 -5.30 -2.62
C THR A 79 -27.60 -6.05 -1.27
N PRO A 80 -28.12 -7.29 -1.19
CA PRO A 80 -28.00 -8.13 0.01
C PRO A 80 -26.55 -8.35 0.45
N GLU A 81 -25.61 -8.45 -0.48
CA GLU A 81 -24.18 -8.60 -0.20
C GLU A 81 -23.61 -7.36 0.52
N CYS A 82 -23.94 -6.16 0.02
CA CYS A 82 -23.56 -4.91 0.67
C CYS A 82 -24.19 -4.76 2.06
N ALA A 83 -25.46 -5.15 2.21
CA ALA A 83 -26.16 -5.13 3.50
C ALA A 83 -25.52 -6.10 4.50
N ARG A 84 -25.17 -7.33 4.06
CA ARG A 84 -24.48 -8.32 4.89
C ARG A 84 -23.11 -7.82 5.33
N SER A 85 -22.32 -7.24 4.43
CA SER A 85 -20.99 -6.68 4.76
C SER A 85 -21.10 -5.58 5.83
N ARG A 86 -22.04 -4.64 5.67
CA ARG A 86 -22.28 -3.57 6.66
C ARG A 86 -22.74 -4.11 8.02
N LEU A 87 -23.55 -5.16 8.04
CA LEU A 87 -23.96 -5.83 9.27
C LEU A 87 -22.77 -6.52 9.94
N GLN A 88 -21.89 -7.19 9.17
CA GLN A 88 -20.68 -7.81 9.71
C GLN A 88 -19.74 -6.78 10.35
N GLU A 89 -19.57 -5.60 9.72
CA GLU A 89 -18.78 -4.49 10.26
C GLU A 89 -19.33 -3.94 11.60
N LYS A 90 -20.65 -4.05 11.83
CA LYS A 90 -21.32 -3.62 13.07
C LYS A 90 -21.69 -4.80 13.98
N SER A 91 -21.05 -5.95 13.81
CA SER A 91 -21.29 -7.15 14.63
C SER A 91 -22.77 -7.61 14.65
N GLY A 92 -23.49 -7.40 13.55
CA GLY A 92 -24.90 -7.76 13.41
C GLY A 92 -25.90 -6.70 13.92
N ASP A 93 -25.44 -5.54 14.40
CA ASP A 93 -26.34 -4.50 14.91
C ASP A 93 -27.02 -3.71 13.78
N VAL A 94 -28.27 -4.09 13.47
CA VAL A 94 -29.14 -3.42 12.49
C VAL A 94 -29.34 -1.94 12.81
N MET A 95 -29.56 -1.60 14.08
CA MET A 95 -29.81 -0.23 14.50
C MET A 95 -28.58 0.64 14.34
N ALA A 96 -27.39 0.11 14.62
CA ALA A 96 -26.14 0.81 14.36
C ALA A 96 -25.93 1.05 12.87
N VAL A 97 -26.18 0.06 12.00
CA VAL A 97 -26.06 0.22 10.54
C VAL A 97 -27.01 1.30 10.02
N LEU A 98 -28.29 1.25 10.41
CA LEU A 98 -29.28 2.21 9.96
C LEU A 98 -28.99 3.62 10.45
N ARG A 99 -28.59 3.79 11.72
CA ARG A 99 -28.19 5.11 12.26
C ARG A 99 -26.98 5.68 11.55
N ASP A 100 -25.96 4.86 11.29
CA ASP A 100 -24.75 5.29 10.58
C ASP A 100 -25.07 5.75 9.16
N ALA A 101 -25.99 5.04 8.48
CA ALA A 101 -26.43 5.40 7.13
C ALA A 101 -27.15 6.76 7.06
N VAL A 102 -27.83 7.16 8.13
CA VAL A 102 -28.49 8.49 8.22
C VAL A 102 -27.64 9.54 8.97
N GLY A 103 -26.39 9.22 9.31
CA GLY A 103 -25.46 10.15 9.98
C GLY A 103 -25.82 10.49 11.43
N LEU A 104 -26.59 9.63 12.11
CA LEU A 104 -26.95 9.86 13.51
C LEU A 104 -25.78 9.48 14.44
N PRO A 105 -25.57 10.25 15.53
CA PRO A 105 -24.50 9.96 16.47
C PRO A 105 -24.71 8.60 17.16
N LYS A 106 -23.59 7.95 17.54
CA LYS A 106 -23.64 6.71 18.34
C LYS A 106 -24.43 6.96 19.63
N VAL A 107 -25.35 6.06 19.94
CA VAL A 107 -26.08 6.07 21.21
C VAL A 107 -25.04 5.92 22.32
N ARG A 108 -24.94 6.94 23.18
CA ARG A 108 -24.16 6.84 24.42
C ARG A 108 -24.89 5.84 25.32
N ALA A 109 -24.15 4.84 25.80
CA ALA A 109 -24.61 3.87 26.78
C ALA A 109 -24.92 4.54 28.12
#